data_AF-A0A1V2I0C4-F1
#
_entry.id   AF-A0A1V2I0C4-F1
#
_cell.length_a   1.000
_cell.length_b   1.000
_cell.length_c   1.000
_cell.angle_alpha   90.00
_cell.angle_beta   90.00
_cell.angle_gamma   90.00
#
_symmetry.space_group_name_H-M   'P 1'
#
loop_
_entity.id
_entity.type
_entity.pdbx_description
1 polymer ?
#
loop_
_entity_poly.entity_id
_entity_poly.type
_entity_poly.pdbx_seq_one_letter_code
_entity_poly.pdbx_strand_id
1 'polypeptide(L)'
;MAVAVAPALATLDTASGPIPWWFTRGHPVWNLHLRTANPAAVQELFKELGRGGALRALLPELHHQDPRPFGGPIGTAIALDLACADSAHYLSRFRPADPPALRAGWSAGLVDTLFASAGLDATARAALSARLADTRPPSGAARTRPPRSTICSDTAQNPAGSAAPWREAFATAGSRLASAERDGHLTRPLTGVLTALVAAHWNRLALAPATPASRGSVAAPMPTAVPRQTDDSQHS
;
A
#
# COMPACT_ATOMS: atom_id res chain seq x y z
N MET A 1 15.55 -4.08 -6.04
CA MET A 1 14.23 -4.54 -5.57
C MET A 1 13.10 -4.17 -6.55
N ALA A 2 12.74 -2.90 -6.75
CA ALA A 2 11.64 -2.51 -7.64
C ALA A 2 11.74 -3.08 -9.08
N VAL A 3 12.95 -3.11 -9.66
CA VAL A 3 13.21 -3.65 -11.01
C VAL A 3 13.00 -5.17 -11.11
N ALA A 4 13.27 -5.93 -10.03
CA ALA A 4 13.13 -7.38 -10.02
C ALA A 4 11.73 -7.83 -9.55
N VAL A 5 11.10 -7.04 -8.67
CA VAL A 5 9.83 -7.40 -8.02
C VAL A 5 8.62 -7.03 -8.90
N ALA A 6 8.66 -5.91 -9.63
CA ALA A 6 7.51 -5.48 -10.43
C ALA A 6 7.14 -6.46 -11.56
N PRO A 7 8.09 -7.02 -12.34
CA PRO A 7 7.76 -8.00 -13.39
C PRO A 7 7.22 -9.31 -12.81
N ALA A 8 7.88 -9.84 -11.76
CA ALA A 8 7.45 -11.08 -11.11
C ALA A 8 6.04 -10.98 -10.50
N LEU A 9 5.65 -9.80 -10.02
CA LEU A 9 4.31 -9.54 -9.48
C LEU A 9 3.26 -9.32 -10.58
N ALA A 10 3.65 -8.83 -11.76
CA ALA A 10 2.75 -8.66 -12.89
C ALA A 10 2.40 -10.00 -13.56
N THR A 11 3.25 -11.02 -13.41
CA THR A 11 3.04 -12.37 -13.96
C THR A 11 2.35 -13.32 -12.98
N LEU A 12 1.99 -12.86 -11.78
CA LEU A 12 1.26 -13.68 -10.83
C LEU A 12 -0.21 -13.81 -11.21
N ASP A 13 -0.51 -14.92 -11.87
CA ASP A 13 -1.85 -15.30 -12.23
C ASP A 13 -2.26 -16.60 -11.52
N THR A 14 -3.55 -16.73 -11.26
CA THR A 14 -4.18 -17.97 -10.81
C THR A 14 -5.21 -18.39 -11.84
N ALA A 15 -5.77 -19.60 -11.71
CA ALA A 15 -6.93 -19.99 -12.53
C ALA A 15 -8.11 -19.00 -12.43
N SER A 16 -8.13 -18.15 -11.39
CA SER A 16 -9.15 -17.13 -11.12
C SER A 16 -8.73 -15.70 -11.51
N GLY A 17 -7.58 -15.52 -12.16
CA GLY A 17 -7.05 -14.21 -12.56
C GLY A 17 -5.92 -13.69 -11.64
N PRO A 18 -5.45 -12.45 -11.90
CA PRO A 18 -4.26 -11.89 -11.28
C PRO A 18 -4.44 -11.73 -9.78
N ILE A 19 -3.39 -12.06 -9.03
CA ILE A 19 -3.42 -11.99 -7.56
C ILE A 19 -3.27 -10.53 -7.12
N PRO A 20 -4.22 -9.94 -6.38
CA PRO A 20 -4.07 -8.59 -5.88
C PRO A 20 -2.95 -8.56 -4.84
N TRP A 21 -2.07 -7.56 -4.92
CA TRP A 21 -0.93 -7.42 -4.04
C TRP A 21 -0.66 -5.95 -3.75
N TRP A 22 -0.05 -5.67 -2.60
CA TRP A 22 0.46 -4.34 -2.27
C TRP A 22 1.72 -4.48 -1.42
N PHE A 23 2.47 -3.39 -1.31
CA PHE A 23 3.62 -3.33 -0.41
C PHE A 23 3.52 -2.16 0.55
N THR A 24 4.19 -2.29 1.68
CA THR A 24 4.44 -1.24 2.66
C THR A 24 5.94 -1.07 2.89
N ARG A 25 6.37 0.13 3.31
CA ARG A 25 7.77 0.41 3.63
C ARG A 25 7.93 0.53 5.15
N GLY A 26 8.68 -0.39 5.74
CA GLY A 26 9.09 -0.32 7.14
C GLY A 26 10.59 -0.49 7.24
N HIS A 27 11.35 0.61 7.30
CA HIS A 27 12.82 0.52 7.34
C HIS A 27 13.29 -0.46 8.43
N PRO A 28 14.18 -1.42 8.13
CA PRO A 28 14.99 -1.55 6.91
C PRO A 28 14.40 -2.46 5.80
N VAL A 29 13.15 -2.91 5.92
CA VAL A 29 12.53 -3.90 5.03
C VAL A 29 11.32 -3.37 4.25
N TRP A 30 11.02 -3.99 3.12
CA TRP A 30 9.74 -3.85 2.45
C TRP A 30 8.90 -5.05 2.80
N ASN A 31 7.64 -4.83 3.18
CA ASN A 31 6.69 -5.93 3.36
C ASN A 31 5.83 -6.02 2.11
N LEU A 32 5.79 -7.21 1.51
CA LEU A 32 4.92 -7.53 0.40
C LEU A 32 3.75 -8.34 0.93
N HIS A 33 2.53 -7.94 0.56
CA HIS A 33 1.29 -8.58 0.96
C HIS A 33 0.56 -9.08 -0.29
N LEU A 34 0.03 -10.30 -0.21
CA LEU A 34 -0.74 -10.94 -1.29
C LEU A 34 -2.16 -11.20 -0.79
N ARG A 35 -3.17 -10.83 -1.57
CA ARG A 35 -4.58 -11.11 -1.30
C ARG A 35 -4.98 -12.45 -1.91
N THR A 36 -4.33 -13.53 -1.47
CA THR A 36 -4.64 -14.89 -1.92
C THR A 36 -4.61 -15.87 -0.77
N ALA A 37 -5.53 -16.83 -0.79
CA ALA A 37 -5.48 -18.00 0.07
C ALA A 37 -4.76 -19.18 -0.60
N ASN A 38 -4.30 -19.05 -1.85
CA ASN A 38 -3.68 -20.12 -2.62
C ASN A 38 -2.17 -20.25 -2.29
N PRO A 39 -1.75 -21.28 -1.52
CA PRO A 39 -0.36 -21.43 -1.12
C PRO A 39 0.58 -21.76 -2.29
N ALA A 40 0.08 -22.42 -3.35
CA ALA A 40 0.90 -22.79 -4.50
C ALA A 40 1.35 -21.55 -5.29
N ALA A 41 0.46 -20.57 -5.45
CA ALA A 41 0.80 -19.33 -6.12
C ALA A 41 1.84 -18.49 -5.33
N VAL A 42 1.76 -18.52 -4.00
CA VAL A 42 2.76 -17.91 -3.12
C VAL A 42 4.12 -18.60 -3.26
N GLN A 43 4.14 -19.94 -3.38
CA GLN A 43 5.37 -20.71 -3.58
C GLN A 43 6.02 -20.45 -4.95
N GLU A 44 5.24 -20.32 -6.02
CA GLU A 44 5.80 -19.99 -7.34
C GLU A 44 6.38 -18.57 -7.36
N LEU A 45 5.69 -17.60 -6.75
CA LEU A 45 6.26 -16.26 -6.56
C LEU A 45 7.60 -16.32 -5.80
N PHE A 46 7.67 -17.15 -4.76
CA PHE A 46 8.88 -17.32 -3.96
C PHE A 46 10.05 -17.84 -4.79
N LYS A 47 9.82 -18.85 -5.63
CA LYS A 47 10.85 -19.38 -6.52
C LYS A 47 11.36 -18.30 -7.47
N GLU A 48 10.47 -17.51 -8.04
CA GLU A 48 10.83 -16.48 -9.01
C GLU A 48 11.59 -15.31 -8.37
N LEU A 49 11.11 -14.79 -7.24
CA LEU A 49 11.80 -13.73 -6.50
C LEU A 49 13.11 -14.20 -5.87
N GLY A 50 13.19 -15.48 -5.46
CA GLY A 50 14.38 -16.11 -4.90
C GLY A 50 15.50 -16.26 -5.92
N ARG A 51 15.19 -16.67 -7.16
CA ARG A 51 16.16 -16.75 -8.27
C ARG A 51 16.82 -15.39 -8.56
N GLY A 52 16.06 -14.31 -8.41
CA GLY A 52 16.54 -12.94 -8.61
C GLY A 52 17.33 -12.34 -7.44
N GLY A 53 17.51 -13.07 -6.32
CA GLY A 53 18.20 -12.57 -5.12
C GLY A 53 17.51 -11.37 -4.44
N ALA A 54 16.27 -11.08 -4.79
CA ALA A 54 15.55 -9.88 -4.36
C ALA A 54 14.83 -10.05 -3.01
N LEU A 55 14.77 -11.27 -2.49
CA LEU A 55 14.01 -11.64 -1.31
C LEU A 55 14.96 -12.08 -0.19
N ARG A 56 14.95 -11.35 0.93
CA ARG A 56 15.80 -11.65 2.11
C ARG A 56 15.11 -12.60 3.10
N ALA A 57 13.77 -12.51 3.22
CA ALA A 57 12.93 -13.42 3.98
C ALA A 57 11.47 -13.31 3.50
N LEU A 58 10.73 -14.41 3.55
CA LEU A 58 9.27 -14.45 3.44
C LEU A 58 8.75 -15.05 4.74
N LEU A 59 7.94 -14.30 5.48
CA LEU A 59 7.20 -14.79 6.63
C LEU A 59 5.75 -14.97 6.16
N PRO A 60 5.28 -16.20 5.87
CA PRO A 60 3.88 -16.47 5.57
C PRO A 60 3.08 -16.29 6.85
N GLU A 61 2.73 -15.04 7.16
CA GLU A 61 1.87 -14.70 8.27
C GLU A 61 0.50 -14.31 7.73
N LEU A 62 -0.56 -14.78 8.39
CA LEU A 62 -1.91 -14.33 8.07
C LEU A 62 -2.01 -12.85 8.42
N HIS A 63 -1.89 -12.01 7.39
CA HIS A 63 -1.95 -10.57 7.59
C HIS A 63 -3.39 -10.14 7.91
N HIS A 64 -3.66 -9.85 9.17
CA HIS A 64 -4.88 -9.16 9.58
C HIS A 64 -4.70 -7.65 9.38
N GLN A 65 -5.35 -7.08 8.37
CA GLN A 65 -5.47 -5.63 8.27
C GLN A 65 -6.34 -5.14 9.42
N ASP A 66 -5.83 -4.22 10.23
CA ASP A 66 -6.64 -3.53 11.23
C ASP A 66 -7.69 -2.67 10.51
N PRO A 67 -8.99 -2.93 10.70
CA PRO A 67 -10.02 -2.18 9.98
C PRO A 67 -10.30 -0.81 10.63
N ARG A 68 -9.87 -0.58 11.87
CA ARG A 68 -10.19 0.64 12.63
C ARG A 68 -9.71 1.92 11.93
N PRO A 69 -8.48 2.00 11.40
CA PRO A 69 -8.02 3.18 10.67
C PRO A 69 -8.81 3.45 9.38
N PHE A 70 -9.49 2.46 8.82
CA PHE A 70 -10.19 2.62 7.55
C PHE A 70 -11.71 2.71 7.71
N GLY A 71 -12.23 2.81 8.93
CA GLY A 71 -13.66 2.97 9.16
C GLY A 71 -14.45 1.68 8.99
N GLY A 72 -13.84 0.54 9.31
CA GLY A 72 -14.51 -0.75 9.26
C GLY A 72 -14.30 -1.50 7.95
N PRO A 73 -14.95 -2.67 7.79
CA PRO A 73 -14.65 -3.61 6.70
C PRO A 73 -14.78 -3.02 5.30
N ILE A 74 -15.81 -2.19 5.06
CA ILE A 74 -16.06 -1.57 3.75
C ILE A 74 -14.93 -0.59 3.40
N GLY A 75 -14.57 0.29 4.32
CA GLY A 75 -13.47 1.22 4.09
C GLY A 75 -12.11 0.52 3.98
N THR A 76 -11.90 -0.59 4.71
CA THR A 76 -10.71 -1.45 4.54
C THR A 76 -10.64 -2.08 3.16
N ALA A 77 -11.76 -2.58 2.62
CA ALA A 77 -11.80 -3.14 1.28
C ALA A 77 -11.43 -2.07 0.22
N ILE A 78 -11.98 -0.86 0.35
CA ILE A 78 -11.62 0.28 -0.53
C ILE A 78 -10.14 0.63 -0.39
N ALA A 79 -9.60 0.65 0.84
CA ALA A 79 -8.20 0.92 1.11
C ALA A 79 -7.26 -0.11 0.47
N LEU A 80 -7.65 -1.39 0.49
CA LEU A 80 -6.90 -2.48 -0.11
C LEU A 80 -6.90 -2.40 -1.65
N ASP A 81 -8.05 -2.13 -2.26
CA ASP A 81 -8.13 -1.96 -3.71
C ASP A 81 -7.26 -0.78 -4.16
N LEU A 82 -7.32 0.35 -3.46
CA LEU A 82 -6.46 1.51 -3.72
C LEU A 82 -4.98 1.17 -3.49
N ALA A 83 -4.64 0.43 -2.42
CA ALA A 83 -3.27 0.03 -2.14
C ALA A 83 -2.67 -0.84 -3.25
N CYS A 84 -3.46 -1.73 -3.84
CA CYS A 84 -3.01 -2.56 -4.96
C CYS A 84 -2.69 -1.71 -6.19
N ALA A 85 -3.62 -0.83 -6.58
CA ALA A 85 -3.42 0.08 -7.71
C ALA A 85 -2.22 1.03 -7.49
N ASP A 86 -2.14 1.64 -6.29
CA ASP A 86 -1.07 2.57 -5.93
C ASP A 86 0.30 1.87 -5.89
N SER A 87 0.38 0.62 -5.44
CA SER A 87 1.60 -0.18 -5.46
C SER A 87 2.05 -0.53 -6.88
N ALA A 88 1.13 -0.94 -7.76
CA ALA A 88 1.45 -1.26 -9.15
C ALA A 88 1.93 -0.02 -9.93
N HIS A 89 1.24 1.12 -9.77
CA HIS A 89 1.64 2.37 -10.42
C HIS A 89 2.94 2.95 -9.85
N TYR A 90 3.19 2.81 -8.55
CA TYR A 90 4.47 3.20 -7.96
C TYR A 90 5.65 2.48 -8.62
N LEU A 91 5.57 1.15 -8.73
CA LEU A 91 6.66 0.33 -9.27
C LEU A 91 6.86 0.52 -10.78
N SER A 92 5.79 0.75 -11.54
CA SER A 92 5.91 0.99 -12.99
C SER A 92 6.46 2.38 -13.30
N ARG A 93 6.06 3.40 -12.52
CA ARG A 93 6.39 4.80 -12.78
C ARG A 93 7.75 5.21 -12.24
N PHE A 94 8.06 4.89 -10.98
CA PHE A 94 9.24 5.45 -10.33
C PHE A 94 10.45 4.52 -10.39
N ARG A 95 11.62 5.13 -10.55
CA ARG A 95 12.93 4.50 -10.46
C ARG A 95 13.64 4.91 -9.17
N PRO A 96 14.57 4.10 -8.64
CA PRO A 96 15.32 4.45 -7.43
C PRO A 96 16.07 5.79 -7.51
N ALA A 97 16.51 6.18 -8.71
CA ALA A 97 17.21 7.43 -8.95
C ALA A 97 16.30 8.67 -9.00
N ASP A 98 14.96 8.48 -8.99
CA ASP A 98 14.05 9.61 -9.12
C ASP A 98 14.07 10.51 -7.88
N PRO A 99 14.13 11.84 -8.08
CA PRO A 99 14.23 12.78 -6.98
C PRO A 99 12.95 12.73 -6.11
N PRO A 100 13.07 12.87 -4.78
CA PRO A 100 11.90 12.90 -3.89
C PRO A 100 10.85 13.96 -4.26
N ALA A 101 11.27 15.09 -4.82
CA ALA A 101 10.38 16.16 -5.27
C ALA A 101 9.40 15.71 -6.37
N LEU A 102 9.83 14.81 -7.26
CA LEU A 102 8.96 14.25 -8.30
C LEU A 102 7.80 13.47 -7.66
N ARG A 103 8.11 12.59 -6.69
CA ARG A 103 7.11 11.81 -5.93
C ARG A 103 6.14 12.72 -5.18
N ALA A 104 6.64 13.79 -4.57
CA ALA A 104 5.80 14.76 -3.85
C ALA A 104 4.80 15.48 -4.78
N GLY A 105 5.25 15.89 -5.99
CA GLY A 105 4.38 16.52 -6.98
C GLY A 105 3.23 15.61 -7.45
N TRP A 106 3.54 14.35 -7.75
CA TRP A 106 2.54 13.34 -8.10
C TRP A 106 1.56 13.08 -6.95
N SER A 107 2.08 12.92 -5.73
CA SER A 107 1.26 12.70 -4.55
C SER A 107 0.23 13.80 -4.34
N ALA A 108 0.62 15.07 -4.50
CA ALA A 108 -0.29 16.19 -4.30
C ALA A 108 -1.51 16.11 -5.23
N GLY A 109 -1.32 15.81 -6.52
CA GLY A 109 -2.41 15.67 -7.48
C GLY A 109 -3.32 14.47 -7.22
N LEU A 110 -2.75 13.34 -6.80
CA LEU A 110 -3.52 12.14 -6.45
C LEU A 110 -4.36 12.36 -5.19
N VAL A 111 -3.77 12.95 -4.15
CA VAL A 111 -4.46 13.28 -2.89
C VAL A 111 -5.59 14.28 -3.13
N ASP A 112 -5.36 15.30 -3.96
CA ASP A 112 -6.42 16.25 -4.33
C ASP A 112 -7.57 15.56 -5.08
N THR A 113 -7.26 14.66 -6.02
CA THR A 113 -8.25 13.86 -6.75
C THR A 113 -9.08 13.01 -5.78
N LEU A 114 -8.42 12.32 -4.84
CA LEU A 114 -9.10 11.52 -3.81
C LEU A 114 -10.06 12.36 -2.98
N PHE A 115 -9.63 13.54 -2.52
CA PHE A 115 -10.50 14.38 -1.69
C PHE A 115 -11.66 14.98 -2.49
N ALA A 116 -11.41 15.43 -3.72
CA ALA A 116 -12.45 15.97 -4.59
C ALA A 116 -13.51 14.91 -4.89
N SER A 117 -13.10 13.69 -5.25
CA SER A 117 -14.03 12.58 -5.49
C SER A 117 -14.71 12.06 -4.22
N ALA A 118 -14.12 12.30 -3.04
CA ALA A 118 -14.76 12.06 -1.76
C ALA A 118 -15.80 13.14 -1.38
N GLY A 119 -16.03 14.14 -2.24
CA GLY A 119 -17.06 15.17 -2.05
C GLY A 119 -16.64 16.32 -1.14
N LEU A 120 -15.35 16.44 -0.79
CA LEU A 120 -14.88 17.57 0.02
C LEU A 120 -14.85 18.85 -0.82
N ASP A 121 -15.46 19.91 -0.30
CA ASP A 121 -15.34 21.24 -0.90
C ASP A 121 -13.89 21.78 -0.82
N ALA A 122 -13.62 22.88 -1.52
CA ALA A 122 -12.28 23.47 -1.59
C ALA A 122 -11.72 23.86 -0.20
N THR A 123 -12.57 24.32 0.71
CA THR A 123 -12.18 24.74 2.06
C THR A 123 -11.82 23.53 2.92
N ALA A 124 -12.66 22.49 2.90
CA ALA A 124 -12.41 21.23 3.60
C ALA A 124 -11.14 20.54 3.07
N ARG A 125 -10.93 20.53 1.75
CA ARG A 125 -9.69 20.01 1.13
C ARG A 125 -8.46 20.76 1.58
N ALA A 126 -8.51 22.09 1.61
CA ALA A 126 -7.40 22.92 2.07
C ALA A 126 -7.09 22.67 3.55
N ALA A 127 -8.12 22.63 4.41
CA ALA A 127 -7.97 22.37 5.84
C ALA A 127 -7.37 20.98 6.13
N LEU A 128 -7.86 19.94 5.45
CA LEU A 128 -7.34 18.59 5.61
C LEU A 128 -5.89 18.46 5.11
N SER A 129 -5.58 19.10 3.97
CA SER A 129 -4.22 19.14 3.43
C SER A 129 -3.24 19.84 4.38
N ALA A 130 -3.65 20.95 5.00
CA ALA A 130 -2.86 21.65 6.00
C ALA A 130 -2.59 20.77 7.22
N ARG A 131 -3.63 20.14 7.79
CA ARG A 131 -3.49 19.19 8.91
C ARG A 131 -2.53 18.04 8.59
N LEU A 132 -2.58 17.53 7.37
CA LEU A 132 -1.69 16.46 6.92
C LEU A 132 -0.24 16.94 6.75
N ALA A 133 -0.03 18.19 6.30
CA ALA A 133 1.30 18.77 6.19
C ALA A 133 2.01 18.84 7.56
N ASP A 134 1.27 19.12 8.63
CA ASP A 134 1.80 19.17 10.01
C ASP A 134 2.25 17.81 10.55
N THR A 135 1.79 16.70 9.94
CA THR A 135 2.21 15.33 10.31
C THR A 135 3.50 14.88 9.61
N ARG A 136 4.06 15.70 8.72
CA ARG A 136 5.33 15.42 8.04
C ARG A 136 6.51 15.84 8.93
N PRO A 137 7.62 15.08 9.01
CA PRO A 137 8.84 15.58 9.63
C PRO A 137 9.27 16.86 8.91
N PRO A 138 9.90 17.82 9.61
CA PRO A 138 10.45 18.99 8.96
C PRO A 138 11.50 18.51 7.96
N SER A 139 11.14 18.48 6.68
CA SER A 139 12.14 18.34 5.63
C SER A 139 13.04 19.57 5.75
N GLY A 140 14.35 19.39 5.86
CA GLY A 140 15.34 20.49 5.85
C GLY A 140 15.35 21.34 4.56
N ALA A 141 14.36 21.19 3.69
CA ALA A 141 14.08 22.09 2.60
C ALA A 141 13.07 23.14 3.08
N ALA A 142 13.48 24.41 3.00
CA ALA A 142 12.73 25.60 3.37
C ALA A 142 11.23 25.49 3.06
N ARG A 143 10.40 25.99 3.99
CA ARG A 143 8.96 26.25 3.83
C ARG A 143 8.71 27.00 2.53
N THR A 144 8.53 26.25 1.46
CA THR A 144 8.09 26.76 0.17
C THR A 144 6.58 26.65 0.18
N ARG A 145 5.95 27.81 0.00
CA ARG A 145 4.52 28.05 -0.20
C ARG A 145 3.88 26.88 -0.96
N PRO A 146 2.63 26.46 -0.66
CA PRO A 146 1.96 25.41 -1.42
C PRO A 146 2.08 25.74 -2.92
N PRO A 147 2.61 24.83 -3.76
CA PRO A 147 2.72 25.11 -5.18
C PRO A 147 1.30 25.37 -5.69
N ARG A 148 1.08 26.61 -6.15
CA ARG A 148 -0.07 26.95 -6.98
C ARG A 148 -0.10 25.93 -8.11
N SER A 149 -1.24 25.26 -8.23
CA SER A 149 -1.67 24.39 -9.33
C SER A 149 -0.93 24.68 -10.64
N THR A 150 0.23 24.06 -10.81
CA THR A 150 0.81 23.91 -12.13
C THR A 150 0.51 22.48 -12.46
N ILE A 151 -0.64 22.33 -13.12
CA ILE A 151 -1.08 21.11 -13.80
C ILE A 151 0.18 20.48 -14.39
N CYS A 152 0.45 19.24 -14.00
CA CYS A 152 1.42 18.41 -14.70
C CYS A 152 0.86 18.24 -16.11
N SER A 153 1.19 19.19 -16.99
CA SER A 153 0.89 19.12 -18.41
C SER A 153 1.51 17.82 -18.88
N ASP A 154 0.64 16.97 -19.37
CA ASP A 154 0.94 15.66 -19.91
C ASP A 154 1.63 15.84 -21.26
N THR A 155 2.86 16.36 -21.26
CA THR A 155 3.74 16.52 -22.42
C THR A 155 5.16 16.71 -21.88
N ALA A 156 6.18 15.89 -22.14
CA ALA A 156 6.38 14.91 -23.19
C ALA A 156 7.51 13.94 -22.77
N GLN A 157 7.57 12.77 -23.43
CA GLN A 157 8.60 11.71 -23.35
C GLN A 157 8.69 10.87 -22.05
N ASN A 158 7.89 9.78 -21.96
CA ASN A 158 8.44 8.45 -21.60
C ASN A 158 7.41 7.32 -21.84
N PRO A 159 7.82 6.12 -22.31
CA PRO A 159 6.94 5.00 -22.68
C PRO A 159 6.44 4.19 -21.47
N ALA A 160 6.09 4.87 -20.37
CA ALA A 160 5.65 4.27 -19.12
C ALA A 160 4.28 4.83 -18.71
N GLY A 161 3.23 4.38 -19.42
CA GLY A 161 1.81 4.48 -19.06
C GLY A 161 1.23 5.90 -18.89
N SER A 162 0.00 6.10 -19.36
CA SER A 162 -0.78 7.29 -18.97
C SER A 162 -0.93 7.33 -17.44
N ALA A 163 -0.92 8.52 -16.85
CA ALA A 163 -1.26 8.71 -15.45
C ALA A 163 -2.76 8.62 -15.16
N ALA A 164 -3.58 8.51 -16.20
CA ALA A 164 -5.03 8.43 -16.07
C ALA A 164 -5.50 7.26 -15.17
N PRO A 165 -5.00 6.02 -15.29
CA PRO A 165 -5.47 4.91 -14.46
C PRO A 165 -5.11 5.08 -12.98
N TRP A 166 -3.98 5.72 -12.68
CA TRP A 166 -3.60 6.00 -11.29
C TRP A 166 -4.52 7.05 -10.66
N ARG A 167 -4.81 8.14 -11.38
CA ARG A 167 -5.77 9.15 -10.94
C ARG A 167 -7.18 8.57 -10.81
N GLU A 168 -7.59 7.72 -11.74
CA GLU A 168 -8.88 7.02 -11.71
C GLU A 168 -9.01 6.16 -10.46
N ALA A 169 -7.99 5.38 -10.09
CA ALA A 169 -8.01 4.60 -8.85
C ALA A 169 -8.26 5.46 -7.60
N PHE A 170 -7.62 6.64 -7.51
CA PHE A 170 -7.84 7.60 -6.42
C PHE A 170 -9.26 8.20 -6.47
N ALA A 171 -9.76 8.53 -7.66
CA ALA A 171 -11.11 9.04 -7.85
C ALA A 171 -12.19 8.01 -7.47
N THR A 172 -12.03 6.76 -7.89
CA THR A 172 -12.92 5.64 -7.56
C THR A 172 -12.92 5.38 -6.05
N ALA A 173 -11.75 5.38 -5.41
CA ALA A 173 -11.66 5.22 -3.96
C ALA A 173 -12.39 6.35 -3.21
N GLY A 174 -12.20 7.61 -3.62
CA GLY A 174 -12.90 8.75 -3.05
C GLY A 174 -14.41 8.63 -3.18
N SER A 175 -14.90 8.32 -4.39
CA SER A 175 -16.34 8.20 -4.67
C SER A 175 -17.00 7.05 -3.88
N ARG A 176 -16.29 5.92 -3.74
CA ARG A 176 -16.76 4.78 -2.94
C ARG A 176 -16.81 5.11 -1.44
N LEU A 177 -15.84 5.88 -0.93
CA LEU A 177 -15.84 6.32 0.46
C LEU A 177 -16.94 7.34 0.75
N ALA A 178 -17.19 8.28 -0.17
CA ALA A 178 -18.31 9.22 -0.05
C ALA A 178 -19.66 8.47 -0.01
N SER A 179 -19.80 7.42 -0.81
CA SER A 179 -21.00 6.58 -0.78
C SER A 179 -21.11 5.81 0.53
N ALA A 180 -20.03 5.17 0.98
CA ALA A 180 -20.00 4.48 2.27
C ALA A 180 -20.29 5.40 3.47
N GLU A 181 -19.84 6.66 3.44
CA GLU A 181 -20.19 7.64 4.48
C GLU A 181 -21.68 7.98 4.45
N ARG A 182 -22.21 8.29 3.26
CA ARG A 182 -23.63 8.62 3.05
C ARG A 182 -24.55 7.48 3.51
N ASP A 183 -24.15 6.25 3.26
CA ASP A 183 -24.91 5.04 3.60
C ASP A 183 -24.70 4.61 5.06
N GLY A 184 -23.89 5.34 5.85
CA GLY A 184 -23.64 5.05 7.27
C GLY A 184 -22.77 3.83 7.52
N HIS A 185 -22.00 3.39 6.53
CA HIS A 185 -21.16 2.20 6.60
C HIS A 185 -19.77 2.43 7.21
N LEU A 186 -19.36 3.69 7.40
CA LEU A 186 -18.09 4.02 8.02
C LEU A 186 -18.22 4.13 9.55
N THR A 187 -17.37 3.41 10.26
CA THR A 187 -17.32 3.46 11.74
C THR A 187 -16.52 4.66 12.27
N ARG A 188 -16.02 5.52 11.38
CA ARG A 188 -15.29 6.75 11.71
C ARG A 188 -15.59 7.83 10.67
N PRO A 189 -15.36 9.12 10.98
CA PRO A 189 -15.56 10.20 10.01
C PRO A 189 -14.73 10.00 8.75
N LEU A 190 -15.28 10.34 7.57
CA LEU A 190 -14.59 10.21 6.28
C LEU A 190 -13.22 10.88 6.29
N THR A 191 -13.12 12.08 6.87
CA THR A 191 -11.84 12.80 6.99
C THR A 191 -10.76 11.98 7.71
N GLY A 192 -11.15 11.19 8.71
CA GLY A 192 -10.25 10.28 9.41
C GLY A 192 -9.79 9.10 8.54
N VAL A 193 -10.70 8.52 7.75
CA VAL A 193 -10.36 7.46 6.78
C VAL A 193 -9.41 8.00 5.71
N LEU A 194 -9.72 9.18 5.14
CA LEU A 194 -8.89 9.87 4.16
C LEU A 194 -7.49 10.14 4.70
N THR A 195 -7.36 10.61 5.95
CA THR A 195 -6.06 10.78 6.61
C THR A 195 -5.26 9.47 6.65
N ALA A 196 -5.89 8.35 7.01
CA ALA A 196 -5.22 7.06 7.07
C ALA A 196 -4.75 6.58 5.68
N LEU A 197 -5.57 6.77 4.64
CA LEU A 197 -5.20 6.45 3.26
C LEU A 197 -4.02 7.28 2.76
N VAL A 198 -4.03 8.59 3.02
CA VAL A 198 -2.93 9.48 2.64
C VAL A 198 -1.64 9.10 3.37
N ALA A 199 -1.72 8.75 4.66
CA ALA A 199 -0.56 8.28 5.41
C ALA A 199 0.03 6.98 4.81
N ALA A 200 -0.82 6.02 4.44
CA ALA A 200 -0.39 4.79 3.78
C ALA A 200 0.26 5.06 2.41
N HIS A 201 -0.32 5.95 1.61
CA HIS A 201 0.24 6.40 0.33
C HIS A 201 1.60 7.09 0.51
N TRP A 202 1.73 7.99 1.48
CA TRP A 202 2.99 8.68 1.75
C TRP A 202 4.07 7.76 2.30
N ASN A 203 3.71 6.75 3.11
CA ASN A 203 4.64 5.69 3.50
C ASN A 203 5.20 4.96 2.26
N ARG A 204 4.32 4.61 1.31
CA ARG A 204 4.68 3.95 0.06
C ARG A 204 5.62 4.80 -0.80
N LEU A 205 5.37 6.10 -0.87
CA LEU A 205 6.22 7.06 -1.56
C LEU A 205 7.48 7.45 -0.79
N ALA A 206 7.69 6.98 0.45
CA ALA A 206 8.74 7.44 1.36
C ALA A 206 8.76 8.98 1.52
N LEU A 207 7.57 9.56 1.73
CA LEU A 207 7.35 10.97 2.04
C LEU A 207 6.96 11.20 3.51
N ALA A 208 6.56 10.13 4.21
CA ALA A 208 6.31 10.12 5.65
C ALA A 208 7.62 9.81 6.41
N PRO A 209 7.77 10.22 7.69
CA PRO A 209 8.84 9.68 8.52
C PRO A 209 8.63 8.16 8.58
N ALA A 210 9.70 7.37 8.61
CA ALA A 210 9.59 5.92 8.70
C ALA A 210 8.76 5.57 9.94
N THR A 211 7.48 5.27 9.73
CA THR A 211 6.61 4.78 10.79
C THR A 211 7.15 3.41 11.17
N PRO A 212 7.43 3.11 12.45
CA PRO A 212 7.63 1.74 12.84
C PRO A 212 6.34 1.03 12.44
N ALA A 213 6.43 0.11 11.46
CA ALA A 213 5.30 -0.68 11.03
C ALA A 213 4.65 -1.25 12.29
N SER A 214 3.32 -1.13 12.40
CA SER A 214 2.58 -1.74 13.50
C SER A 214 3.02 -3.19 13.59
N ARG A 215 3.75 -3.54 14.66
CA ARG A 215 4.18 -4.91 14.92
C ARG A 215 2.91 -5.75 15.00
N GLY A 216 2.61 -6.52 13.96
CA GLY A 216 1.80 -7.72 14.10
C GLY A 216 2.43 -8.56 15.20
N SER A 217 1.61 -9.00 16.15
CA SER A 217 2.05 -9.74 17.31
C SER A 217 2.77 -11.02 16.88
N VAL A 218 3.97 -11.25 17.42
CA VAL A 218 4.68 -12.52 17.31
C VAL A 218 3.80 -13.62 17.91
N ALA A 219 3.16 -14.42 17.06
CA ALA A 219 2.67 -15.73 17.47
C ALA A 219 3.90 -16.63 17.61
N ALA A 220 4.22 -17.01 18.85
CA ALA A 220 5.30 -17.93 19.17
C ALA A 220 5.17 -19.24 18.37
N PRO A 221 6.29 -19.88 17.97
CA PRO A 221 6.22 -21.16 17.27
C PRO A 221 5.53 -22.20 18.15
N MET A 222 4.48 -22.83 17.60
CA MET A 222 3.85 -23.99 18.23
C MET A 222 4.90 -25.08 18.47
N PRO A 223 4.96 -25.66 19.69
CA PRO A 223 5.81 -26.83 19.91
C PRO A 223 5.24 -28.00 19.11
N THR A 224 6.06 -28.53 18.20
CA THR A 224 5.78 -29.76 17.46
C THR A 224 5.91 -30.93 18.44
N ALA A 225 4.82 -31.30 19.08
CA ALA A 225 4.72 -32.61 19.73
C ALA A 225 4.52 -33.65 18.63
N VAL A 226 5.58 -34.39 18.30
CA VAL A 226 5.48 -35.65 17.54
C VAL A 226 5.14 -36.74 18.54
N PRO A 227 3.99 -37.44 18.44
CA PRO A 227 3.84 -38.72 19.10
C PRO A 227 4.35 -39.80 18.15
N ARG A 228 5.29 -40.63 18.60
CA ARG A 228 5.36 -42.01 18.12
C ARG A 228 5.58 -42.97 19.26
N GLN A 229 4.63 -43.88 19.31
CA GLN A 229 4.38 -44.97 20.22
C GLN A 229 5.36 -46.13 19.95
N THR A 230 5.76 -46.80 21.04
CA THR A 230 6.00 -48.25 21.22
C THR A 230 6.70 -49.06 20.12
N ASP A 231 7.76 -49.79 20.49
CA ASP A 231 7.59 -51.24 20.65
C ASP A 231 8.64 -51.86 21.58
N ASP A 232 8.19 -52.91 22.26
CA ASP A 232 8.91 -53.86 23.10
C ASP A 232 10.09 -54.51 22.36
N SER A 233 11.16 -54.83 23.11
CA SER A 233 11.74 -56.18 23.09
C SER A 233 12.83 -56.32 24.15
N GLN A 234 12.56 -57.25 25.06
CA GLN A 234 13.49 -57.96 25.92
C GLN A 234 14.80 -58.33 25.20
N HIS A 235 15.92 -58.32 25.93
CA HIS A 235 16.88 -59.44 25.96
C HIS A 235 17.76 -59.32 27.21
N SER A 236 17.56 -60.30 28.10
CA SER A 236 18.47 -60.94 29.07
C SER A 236 19.32 -60.10 30.04
#